data_AF-A0A522LW85-F1
#
_entry.id   AF-A0A522LW85-F1
#
_cell.length_a   1.000
_cell.length_b   1.000
_cell.length_c   1.000
_cell.angle_alpha   90.00
_cell.angle_beta   90.00
_cell.angle_gamma   90.00
#
_symmetry.space_group_name_H-M   'P 1'
#
loop_
_entity.id
_entity.type
_entity.pdbx_description
1 polymer ?
#
loop_
_entity_poly.entity_id
_entity_poly.type
_entity_poly.pdbx_seq_one_letter_code
_entity_poly.pdbx_strand_id
1 'polypeptide(L)' 'MTTFALLLFPALTQLDLTGPYEVFCRCPGAQVHLVWKSMDPVITEHGMRILPTATFKELP' A
#
# COMPACT_ATOMS: atom_id res chain seq x y z
N MET A 1 -9.64 -0.20 -16.52
CA MET A 1 -8.59 0.40 -15.66
C MET A 1 -8.33 -0.63 -14.56
N THR A 2 -7.09 -1.05 -14.37
CA THR A 2 -6.76 -2.11 -13.40
C THR A 2 -6.43 -1.48 -12.06
N THR A 3 -7.02 -1.96 -10.97
CA THR A 3 -6.77 -1.44 -9.62
C THR A 3 -6.05 -2.50 -8.79
N PHE A 4 -4.93 -2.12 -8.18
CA PHE A 4 -4.16 -2.94 -7.25
C PHE A 4 -4.32 -2.37 -5.84
N ALA A 5 -4.80 -3.19 -4.91
CA ALA A 5 -4.87 -2.87 -3.49
C ALA A 5 -3.80 -3.66 -2.74
N LEU A 6 -2.74 -2.98 -2.29
CA LEU A 6 -1.67 -3.59 -1.52
C LEU A 6 -1.92 -3.35 -0.03
N LEU A 7 -2.01 -4.42 0.74
CA LEU A 7 -2.27 -4.35 2.17
C LEU A 7 -1.03 -3.81 2.92
N LEU A 8 -1.19 -2.68 3.60
CA LEU A 8 -0.16 -2.06 4.44
C LEU A 8 -0.54 -2.28 5.91
N PHE A 9 0.27 -2.99 6.70
CA PHE A 9 -0.07 -3.35 8.09
C PHE A 9 1.14 -3.27 9.05
N PRO A 10 0.95 -3.08 10.37
CA PRO A 10 2.05 -2.94 11.31
C PRO A 10 3.04 -4.11 11.26
N ALA A 11 4.32 -3.79 11.42
CA ALA A 11 5.42 -4.75 11.42
C ALA A 11 5.59 -5.55 10.11
N LEU A 12 5.01 -5.11 8.97
CA LEU A 12 5.33 -5.71 7.68
C LEU A 12 6.81 -5.48 7.31
N THR A 13 7.38 -6.40 6.54
CA THR A 13 8.62 -6.16 5.79
C THR A 13 8.33 -5.15 4.67
N GLN A 14 8.86 -3.94 4.77
CA GLN A 14 8.54 -2.88 3.80
C GLN A 14 8.90 -3.27 2.36
N LEU A 15 9.97 -4.05 2.18
CA LEU A 15 10.50 -4.43 0.86
C LEU A 15 9.50 -5.30 0.08
N ASP A 16 8.77 -6.17 0.79
CA ASP A 16 7.75 -7.04 0.21
C ASP A 16 6.58 -6.23 -0.36
N LEU A 17 6.32 -5.05 0.20
CA LEU A 17 5.29 -4.12 -0.27
C LEU A 17 5.81 -3.22 -1.40
N THR A 18 6.99 -2.62 -1.21
CA THR A 18 7.53 -1.62 -2.13
C THR A 18 8.05 -2.23 -3.44
N GLY A 19 8.49 -3.48 -3.44
CA GLY A 19 8.87 -4.21 -4.65
C GLY A 19 7.75 -4.32 -5.68
N PRO A 20 6.62 -4.97 -5.36
CA PRO A 20 5.46 -5.05 -6.26
C PRO A 20 4.84 -3.69 -6.56
N TYR A 21 4.80 -2.76 -5.59
CA TYR A 21 4.29 -1.40 -5.79
C TYR A 21 4.96 -0.70 -6.99
N GLU A 22 6.30 -0.74 -7.06
CA GLU A 22 7.06 -0.10 -8.14
C GLU A 22 6.78 -0.73 -9.51
N VAL A 23 6.60 -2.06 -9.55
CA VAL A 23 6.24 -2.77 -10.78
C VAL A 23 4.83 -2.40 -11.25
N PHE A 24 3.85 -2.42 -10.34
CA PHE A 24 2.45 -2.14 -10.68
C PHE A 24 2.21 -0.69 -11.09
N CYS A 25 2.94 0.27 -10.51
CA CYS A 25 2.85 1.68 -10.93
C CYS A 25 3.29 1.90 -12.39
N ARG A 26 4.04 0.96 -12.98
CA ARG A 26 4.48 1.02 -14.39
C ARG A 26 3.50 0.37 -15.35
N CYS A 27 2.47 -0.34 -14.86
CA CYS A 27 1.45 -0.93 -15.70
C CYS A 27 0.55 0.17 -16.32
N PRO A 28 0.35 0.19 -17.66
CA PRO A 28 -0.47 1.22 -18.31
C PRO A 28 -1.89 1.27 -17.75
N GLY A 29 -2.30 2.45 -17.27
CA GLY A 29 -3.64 2.66 -16.72
C GLY A 29 -3.91 1.92 -15.40
N ALA A 30 -2.88 1.54 -14.66
CA ALA A 30 -3.04 0.98 -13.32
C ALA A 30 -3.22 2.08 -12.26
N GLN A 31 -4.08 1.82 -11.29
CA GLN A 31 -4.13 2.55 -10.02
C GLN A 31 -3.65 1.63 -8.90
N VAL A 32 -2.70 2.10 -8.09
CA VAL A 32 -2.12 1.31 -6.99
C VAL A 32 -2.43 2.02 -5.68
N HIS A 33 -3.07 1.32 -4.75
CA HIS A 33 -3.41 1.81 -3.43
C HIS A 33 -2.67 1.05 -2.34
N LEU A 34 -2.18 1.77 -1.32
CA LEU A 34 -1.71 1.20 -0.06
C LEU A 34 -2.87 1.26 0.93
N VAL A 35 -3.35 0.12 1.39
CA VAL A 35 -4.65 0.04 2.07
C VAL A 35 -4.47 -0.36 3.53
N TRP A 36 -5.09 0.41 4.42
CA TRP A 36 -5.17 0.07 5.84
C TRP A 36 -6.49 0.49 6.50
N LYS A 37 -6.58 0.39 7.82
CA LYS A 37 -7.79 0.68 8.60
C LYS A 37 -8.07 2.19 8.75
N SER A 38 -7.02 3.01 8.78
CA SER A 38 -7.07 4.48 8.89
C SER A 38 -6.01 5.11 7.99
N MET A 39 -5.97 6.44 7.91
CA MET A 39 -4.95 7.20 7.18
C MET A 39 -3.72 7.55 8.05
N ASP A 40 -3.66 7.03 9.28
CA ASP A 40 -2.52 7.23 10.16
C ASP A 40 -1.29 6.46 9.62
N PRO A 41 -0.05 6.95 9.87
CA PRO A 41 1.15 6.23 9.46
C PRO A 41 1.20 4.81 10.01
N VAL A 42 1.46 3.85 9.14
CA VAL A 42 1.74 2.46 9.53
C VAL A 42 3.23 2.29 9.74
N ILE A 43 3.61 1.76 10.91
CA ILE A 43 4.99 1.50 11.29
C ILE A 43 5.36 0.08 10.86
N THR A 44 6.37 -0.04 10.00
CA THR A 44 6.89 -1.32 9.48
C THR A 44 7.88 -1.96 10.45
N GLU A 45 8.35 -3.19 10.16
CA GLU A 45 9.21 -4.00 11.06
C GLU A 45 10.42 -3.24 11.65
N HIS A 46 11.04 -2.36 10.85
CA HIS A 46 12.24 -1.61 11.25
C HIS A 46 11.98 -0.11 11.50
N GLY A 47 10.72 0.27 11.77
CA GLY A 47 10.36 1.62 12.19
C GLY A 47 10.13 2.62 11.05
N MET A 48 10.26 2.21 9.78
CA MET A 48 9.83 3.03 8.65
C MET A 48 8.32 3.30 8.75
N ARG A 49 7.92 4.52 8.41
CA ARG A 49 6.51 4.94 8.44
C ARG A 49 6.02 5.13 7.02
N ILE A 50 4.93 4.46 6.68
CA ILE A 50 4.28 4.56 5.37
C ILE A 50 2.86 5.06 5.59
N LEU A 51 2.46 6.07 4.81
CA LEU A 51 1.09 6.56 4.80
C LEU A 51 0.24 5.67 3.89
N PRO A 52 -0.91 5.15 4.37
CA PRO A 52 -1.93 4.57 3.52
C PRO A 52 -2.42 5.60 2.48
N THR A 53 -2.85 5.11 1.32
CA THR A 53 -3.50 5.95 0.30
C THR A 53 -5.01 5.70 0.20
N ALA A 54 -5.50 4.64 0.84
CA ALA A 54 -6.92 4.37 0.98
C ALA A 54 -7.22 3.58 2.26
N THR A 55 -8.47 3.66 2.71
CA THR A 55 -9.01 2.76 3.74
C THR A 55 -9.83 1.62 3.12
N PHE A 56 -10.08 0.56 3.89
CA PHE A 56 -10.96 -0.54 3.45
C PHE A 56 -12.39 -0.09 3.07
N LYS A 57 -12.81 1.10 3.50
CA LYS A 57 -14.15 1.64 3.18
C LYS A 57 -14.21 2.34 1.83
N GLU A 58 -13.07 2.67 1.25
CA GLU A 58 -12.96 3.48 0.03
C GLU A 58 -12.76 2.62 -1.23
N LEU A 59 -12.49 1.32 -1.05
CA LEU A 59 -12.26 0.38 -2.13
C LEU A 59 -13.39 -0.67 -2.19
N PRO A 60 -13.73 -1.18 -3.40
CA PRO A 60 -14.79 -2.17 -3.60
C PRO A 60 -14.49 -3.53 -2.97
#